data_AF-A0A061P5Z5-F1
#
_entry.id   AF-A0A061P5Z5-F1
#
_cell.length_a   1.000
_cell.length_b   1.000
_cell.length_c   1.000
_cell.angle_alpha   90.00
_cell.angle_beta   90.00
_cell.angle_gamma   90.00
#
_symmetry.space_group_name_H-M   'P 1'
#
loop_
_entity.id
_entity.type
_entity.pdbx_description
1 polymer ?
#
loop_
_entity_poly.entity_id
_entity_poly.type
_entity_poly.pdbx_seq_one_letter_code
_entity_poly.pdbx_strand_id
1 'polypeptide(L)'
;MLVEDMMRKPIHTLQETNSIEDAVKMMERERIRHIPIVNQSNELIGIISDRDIRDSKHSIFLREQSDELLSRPLHNIMKRDVFTAHPLDFVEDIASMLSEQQISAAPVTVQKQLVGMITGRDLLDTLVRLTGADQPSSQLEIKVKDFSGTLAEVATIFHKHGVNITSVLVYPHKDGVSKVLTFRVQIMDPRPAIQELKEKGYELMSRRYQGYSMSKRDAIFIYNHEQLPYEFSKEHPFSPLRQVLTVDLLRSLGAISDADMIHSKSASDEQICLFHDHSFMEAVKHAGTESLGNGSLEKYGLGTEDTPVFKDMHLAASNLVGGTIRAAHEVMEGRVLHAAHLGGGLHHGFRGKASGFCIYNDTAIAIRYLRERYDVKVLYIDTDAHHGDGVQWAFYDDPNVMTLSIHETGRYLFPGTGAITEKGNGKGYGFSLNIPVDAFTEDESFIHCYETAVREACRFFKPDIIVSQNGADAHHFDPLTHLSTSMETFYAVPRLAHELAHEYCEGRWVAVGGGGYDWWRVVPKAWSLVWLEMTNQTSKATGNLPKDWLSKWQDRALPTKLINTWKEPSSMMPNIPRKLEIEEKNNNTLEKALYYIRENQ
;
A
#
# COMPACT_ATOMS: atom_id res chain seq x y z
N MET A 1 -12.40 31.93 12.25
CA MET A 1 -12.86 31.15 13.44
C MET A 1 -12.57 32.00 14.67
N LEU A 2 -13.31 31.91 15.78
CA LEU A 2 -13.03 32.71 16.98
C LEU A 2 -12.08 31.96 17.92
N VAL A 3 -11.31 32.71 18.72
CA VAL A 3 -10.40 32.12 19.72
C VAL A 3 -11.16 31.26 20.73
N GLU A 4 -12.39 31.64 21.09
CA GLU A 4 -13.20 30.88 22.04
C GLU A 4 -13.56 29.46 21.57
N ASP A 5 -13.59 29.23 20.26
CA ASP A 5 -13.91 27.94 19.64
C ASP A 5 -12.78 26.91 19.81
N MET A 6 -11.57 27.35 20.20
CA MET A 6 -10.37 26.48 20.26
C MET A 6 -9.47 26.67 21.48
N MET A 7 -9.62 27.76 22.23
CA MET A 7 -8.79 27.99 23.40
C MET A 7 -8.94 26.83 24.40
N ARG A 8 -7.84 26.49 25.06
CA ARG A 8 -7.83 25.41 26.05
C ARG A 8 -8.52 25.83 27.35
N LYS A 9 -9.36 24.92 27.86
CA LYS A 9 -9.96 24.94 29.19
C LYS A 9 -9.98 23.50 29.74
N PRO A 10 -9.61 23.24 31.01
CA PRO A 10 -9.11 24.18 32.03
C PRO A 10 -7.66 24.64 31.79
N ILE A 11 -7.24 25.69 32.49
CA ILE A 11 -5.89 26.29 32.37
C ILE A 11 -5.11 26.00 33.64
N HIS A 12 -3.88 25.51 33.49
CA HIS A 12 -2.96 25.35 34.61
C HIS A 12 -2.20 26.65 34.84
N THR A 13 -2.25 27.17 36.07
CA THR A 13 -1.64 28.44 36.45
C THR A 13 -0.77 28.28 37.70
N LEU A 14 0.14 29.22 37.91
CA LEU A 14 0.93 29.35 39.14
C LEU A 14 0.87 30.80 39.66
N GLN A 15 1.27 31.02 40.91
CA GLN A 15 1.45 32.35 41.49
C GLN A 15 2.91 32.79 41.38
N GLU A 16 3.17 34.11 41.43
CA GLU A 16 4.53 34.66 41.27
C GLU A 16 5.50 34.26 42.40
N THR A 17 4.97 33.76 43.52
CA THR A 17 5.69 33.23 44.68
C THR A 17 6.02 31.74 44.58
N ASN A 18 5.42 31.01 43.64
CA ASN A 18 5.79 29.61 43.39
C ASN A 18 7.24 29.51 42.93
N SER A 19 7.85 28.34 43.11
CA SER A 19 9.24 28.09 42.74
C SER A 19 9.40 27.72 41.27
N ILE A 20 10.62 27.83 40.74
CA ILE A 20 10.97 27.28 39.42
C ILE A 20 10.74 25.76 39.39
N GLU A 21 11.00 25.06 40.50
CA GLU A 21 10.73 23.63 40.63
C GLU A 21 9.24 23.30 40.44
N ASP A 22 8.34 24.09 41.03
CA ASP A 22 6.89 23.92 40.86
C ASP A 22 6.48 24.03 39.39
N ALA A 23 7.06 25.00 38.66
CA ALA A 23 6.83 25.17 37.24
C ALA A 23 7.36 23.98 36.42
N VAL A 24 8.56 23.48 36.71
CA VAL A 24 9.11 22.28 36.04
C VAL A 24 8.22 21.07 36.27
N LYS A 25 7.85 20.79 37.53
CA LYS A 25 6.97 19.68 37.89
C LYS A 25 5.62 19.78 37.19
N MET A 26 5.04 20.98 37.10
CA MET A 26 3.78 21.20 36.41
C MET A 26 3.93 20.99 34.89
N MET A 27 4.98 21.51 34.26
CA MET A 27 5.25 21.32 32.84
C MET A 27 5.41 19.85 32.48
N GLU A 28 6.13 19.07 33.30
CA GLU A 28 6.32 17.63 33.10
C GLU A 28 5.02 16.83 33.31
N ARG A 29 4.32 17.11 34.41
CA ARG A 29 3.09 16.40 34.77
C ARG A 29 1.96 16.63 33.77
N GLU A 30 1.73 17.88 33.40
CA GLU A 30 0.64 18.26 32.49
C GLU A 30 1.07 18.27 31.01
N ARG A 31 2.35 18.00 30.72
CA ARG A 31 2.95 18.02 29.37
C ARG A 31 2.72 19.35 28.63
N ILE A 32 2.88 20.46 29.35
CA ILE A 32 2.74 21.83 28.83
C ILE A 32 4.10 22.55 28.82
N ARG A 33 4.23 23.58 27.98
CA ARG A 33 5.46 24.38 27.86
C ARG A 33 5.34 25.82 28.34
N HIS A 34 4.12 26.27 28.63
CA HIS A 34 3.83 27.64 29.04
C HIS A 34 2.86 27.59 30.22
N ILE A 35 3.12 28.42 31.23
CA ILE A 35 2.27 28.54 32.41
C ILE A 35 1.96 30.03 32.61
N PRO A 36 0.70 30.45 32.55
CA PRO A 36 0.28 31.77 32.99
C PRO A 36 0.48 31.93 34.49
N ILE A 37 0.99 33.08 34.88
CA ILE A 37 1.15 33.48 36.27
C ILE A 37 0.00 34.43 36.62
N VAL A 38 -0.75 34.10 37.66
CA VAL A 38 -1.92 34.86 38.10
C VAL A 38 -1.80 35.31 39.55
N ASN A 39 -2.52 36.37 39.91
CA ASN A 39 -2.66 36.77 41.31
C ASN A 39 -3.80 35.98 42.02
N GLN A 40 -4.06 36.32 43.28
CA GLN A 40 -5.13 35.68 44.08
C GLN A 40 -6.54 35.90 43.50
N SER A 41 -6.72 36.92 42.67
CA SER A 41 -7.98 37.26 42.00
C SER A 41 -8.05 36.73 40.56
N ASN A 42 -7.16 35.80 40.17
CA ASN A 42 -7.08 35.20 38.83
C ASN A 42 -6.80 36.21 37.69
N GLU A 43 -6.24 37.37 38.02
CA GLU A 43 -5.76 38.32 37.01
C GLU A 43 -4.38 37.86 36.51
N LEU A 44 -4.19 37.91 35.20
CA LEU A 44 -2.90 37.60 34.57
C LEU A 44 -1.85 38.66 34.95
N ILE A 45 -0.73 38.21 35.52
CA ILE A 45 0.40 39.07 35.93
C ILE A 45 1.72 38.70 35.25
N GLY A 46 1.79 37.54 34.59
CA GLY A 46 2.96 37.12 33.83
C GLY A 46 2.76 35.79 33.10
N ILE A 47 3.79 35.35 32.38
CA ILE A 47 3.87 34.01 31.77
C ILE A 47 5.29 33.48 31.90
N ILE A 48 5.43 32.16 32.05
CA ILE A 48 6.72 31.48 32.00
C ILE A 48 6.71 30.35 30.97
N SER A 49 7.77 30.24 30.18
CA SER A 49 8.00 29.14 29.24
C SER A 49 9.12 28.20 29.69
N ASP A 50 9.14 26.99 29.15
CA ASP A 50 10.25 26.03 29.30
C ASP A 50 11.60 26.64 28.86
N ARG A 51 11.57 27.50 27.83
CA ARG A 51 12.71 28.29 27.37
C ARG A 51 13.18 29.28 28.42
N ASP A 52 12.29 30.04 29.07
CA ASP A 52 12.68 30.99 30.13
C ASP A 52 13.38 30.25 31.28
N ILE A 53 12.90 29.05 31.63
CA ILE A 53 13.54 28.18 32.64
C ILE A 53 14.93 27.73 32.16
N ARG A 54 15.07 27.28 30.91
CA ARG A 54 16.37 26.83 30.38
C ARG A 54 17.38 27.97 30.20
N ASP A 55 16.92 29.14 29.79
CA ASP A 55 17.75 30.33 29.60
C ASP A 55 18.20 30.87 30.97
N SER A 56 17.37 30.71 32.02
CA SER A 56 17.79 30.96 33.41
C SER A 56 18.87 29.98 33.91
N LYS A 57 18.94 28.77 33.34
CA LYS A 57 19.97 27.74 33.61
C LYS A 57 21.28 27.97 32.83
N HIS A 58 21.31 28.81 31.79
CA HIS A 58 22.50 29.04 30.94
C HIS A 58 23.55 29.98 31.53
N SER A 59 23.38 30.43 32.77
CA SER A 59 24.51 30.93 33.56
C SER A 59 25.40 29.77 34.02
N ILE A 60 26.27 29.33 33.09
CA ILE A 60 27.56 28.64 33.29
C ILE A 60 27.48 27.14 33.64
N PHE A 61 28.14 26.35 32.80
CA PHE A 61 28.66 25.01 33.08
C PHE A 61 29.06 24.85 34.56
N LEU A 62 28.26 24.15 35.38
CA LEU A 62 28.69 23.42 36.58
C LEU A 62 27.48 22.66 37.14
N ARG A 63 27.61 21.33 37.27
CA ARG A 63 26.56 20.38 37.66
C ARG A 63 26.21 20.44 39.16
N GLU A 64 26.79 21.39 39.91
CA GLU A 64 26.76 21.43 41.39
C GLU A 64 25.90 22.55 42.00
N GLN A 65 25.24 23.40 41.19
CA GLN A 65 24.35 24.49 41.66
C GLN A 65 22.85 24.31 41.30
N SER A 66 22.41 23.10 40.92
CA SER A 66 21.03 22.90 40.42
C SER A 66 19.93 23.20 41.44
N ASP A 67 20.17 22.91 42.73
CA ASP A 67 19.09 22.85 43.72
C ASP A 67 18.69 24.23 44.28
N GLU A 68 19.66 25.13 44.48
CA GLU A 68 19.38 26.50 44.93
C GLU A 68 18.63 27.30 43.85
N LEU A 69 18.94 27.06 42.57
CA LEU A 69 18.31 27.75 41.45
C LEU A 69 16.84 27.34 41.27
N LEU A 70 16.51 26.06 41.48
CA LEU A 70 15.14 25.55 41.40
C LEU A 70 14.22 26.10 42.50
N SER A 71 14.78 26.46 43.66
CA SER A 71 14.02 27.04 44.78
C SER A 71 13.62 28.52 44.60
N ARG A 72 14.19 29.21 43.60
CA ARG A 72 13.91 30.63 43.35
C ARG A 72 12.45 30.85 42.95
N PRO A 73 11.84 31.98 43.34
CA PRO A 73 10.46 32.30 42.96
C PRO A 73 10.34 32.71 41.49
N LEU A 74 9.18 32.43 40.89
CA LEU A 74 8.91 32.65 39.47
C LEU A 74 8.97 34.11 39.04
N HIS A 75 8.69 35.07 39.93
CA HIS A 75 8.77 36.50 39.60
C HIS A 75 10.16 36.95 39.12
N ASN A 76 11.22 36.17 39.40
CA ASN A 76 12.58 36.47 38.95
C ASN A 76 12.82 36.19 37.47
N ILE A 77 12.02 35.29 36.86
CA ILE A 77 12.25 34.84 35.48
C ILE A 77 11.02 34.92 34.59
N MET A 78 9.82 35.13 35.15
CA MET A 78 8.61 35.30 34.37
C MET A 78 8.65 36.57 33.51
N LYS A 79 8.00 36.54 32.35
CA LYS A 79 7.76 37.72 31.53
C LYS A 79 6.50 38.42 32.03
N ARG A 80 6.60 39.73 32.30
CA ARG A 80 5.47 40.59 32.74
C ARG A 80 4.76 41.28 31.59
N ASP A 81 5.49 41.55 30.50
CA ASP A 81 4.89 42.06 29.26
C ASP A 81 4.35 40.87 28.48
N VAL A 82 3.05 40.59 28.67
CA VAL A 82 2.38 39.42 28.13
C VAL A 82 1.37 39.87 27.10
N PHE A 83 1.56 39.43 25.87
CA PHE A 83 0.50 39.55 24.87
C PHE A 83 -0.69 38.69 25.29
N THR A 84 -1.89 39.28 25.25
CA THR A 84 -3.14 38.58 25.54
C THR A 84 -4.09 38.63 24.37
N ALA A 85 -4.75 37.51 24.08
CA ALA A 85 -5.89 37.45 23.17
C ALA A 85 -7.21 37.70 23.93
N HIS A 86 -8.24 38.08 23.20
CA HIS A 86 -9.63 38.11 23.66
C HIS A 86 -10.41 36.93 23.05
N PRO A 87 -11.41 36.34 23.73
CA PRO A 87 -12.18 35.21 23.19
C PRO A 87 -12.85 35.47 21.83
N LEU A 88 -13.18 36.73 21.56
CA LEU A 88 -13.82 37.17 20.31
C LEU A 88 -12.82 37.59 19.22
N ASP A 89 -11.52 37.45 19.46
CA ASP A 89 -10.52 37.69 18.42
C ASP A 89 -10.61 36.61 17.35
N PHE A 90 -10.26 36.97 16.11
CA PHE A 90 -10.10 35.99 15.05
C PHE A 90 -8.79 35.23 15.22
N VAL A 91 -8.85 33.94 14.94
CA VAL A 91 -7.73 33.00 15.11
C VAL A 91 -6.55 33.38 14.21
N GLU A 92 -6.85 33.89 13.02
CA GLU A 92 -5.90 34.33 12.02
C GLU A 92 -5.07 35.53 12.53
N ASP A 93 -5.70 36.44 13.26
CA ASP A 93 -5.02 37.59 13.87
C ASP A 93 -4.06 37.14 14.97
N ILE A 94 -4.49 36.18 15.80
CA ILE A 94 -3.63 35.57 16.82
C ILE A 94 -2.47 34.80 16.18
N ALA A 95 -2.71 34.07 15.08
CA ALA A 95 -1.66 33.36 14.37
C ALA A 95 -0.59 34.32 13.82
N SER A 96 -1.00 35.44 13.20
CA SER A 96 -0.07 36.46 12.70
C SER A 96 0.76 37.03 13.84
N MET A 97 0.10 37.40 14.93
CA MET A 97 0.75 38.04 16.06
C MET A 97 1.71 37.10 16.82
N LEU A 98 1.37 35.82 17.00
CA LEU A 98 2.31 34.84 17.57
C LEU A 98 3.59 34.72 16.71
N SER A 99 3.42 34.73 15.38
CA SER A 99 4.53 34.67 14.42
C SER A 99 5.39 35.94 14.46
N GLU A 100 4.77 37.12 14.36
CA GLU A 100 5.44 38.42 14.36
C GLU A 100 6.22 38.68 15.64
N GLN A 101 5.63 38.34 16.79
CA GLN A 101 6.24 38.51 18.10
C GLN A 101 7.18 37.33 18.48
N GLN A 102 7.29 36.31 17.62
CA GLN A 102 8.10 35.11 17.85
C GLN A 102 7.79 34.39 19.18
N ILE A 103 6.52 34.39 19.58
CA ILE A 103 6.01 33.71 20.78
C ILE A 103 5.17 32.50 20.38
N SER A 104 5.09 31.50 21.27
CA SER A 104 4.44 30.22 20.93
C SER A 104 3.14 29.94 21.69
N ALA A 105 2.72 30.87 22.54
CA ALA A 105 1.44 30.84 23.24
C ALA A 105 1.00 32.25 23.65
N ALA A 106 -0.31 32.47 23.71
CA ALA A 106 -0.94 33.67 24.23
C ALA A 106 -2.03 33.29 25.26
N PRO A 107 -2.00 33.85 26.48
CA PRO A 107 -3.14 33.79 27.39
C PRO A 107 -4.34 34.53 26.81
N VAL A 108 -5.54 34.00 27.04
CA VAL A 108 -6.81 34.62 26.64
C VAL A 108 -7.45 35.26 27.87
N THR A 109 -7.78 36.55 27.80
CA THR A 109 -8.32 37.30 28.94
C THR A 109 -9.60 38.06 28.61
N VAL A 110 -10.45 38.23 29.63
CA VAL A 110 -11.61 39.14 29.60
C VAL A 110 -11.50 40.03 30.82
N GLN A 111 -11.43 41.35 30.64
CA GLN A 111 -11.23 42.30 31.74
C GLN A 111 -10.05 41.90 32.67
N LYS A 112 -8.90 41.51 32.09
CA LYS A 112 -7.68 40.99 32.76
C LYS A 112 -7.80 39.62 33.44
N GLN A 113 -9.01 39.07 33.55
CA GLN A 113 -9.22 37.74 34.08
C GLN A 113 -8.79 36.70 33.06
N LEU A 114 -7.99 35.74 33.49
CA LEU A 114 -7.56 34.64 32.63
C LEU A 114 -8.72 33.67 32.38
N VAL A 115 -9.10 33.48 31.11
CA VAL A 115 -10.24 32.65 30.69
C VAL A 115 -9.88 31.55 29.69
N GLY A 116 -8.68 31.60 29.09
CA GLY A 116 -8.17 30.55 28.22
C GLY A 116 -6.68 30.67 27.94
N MET A 117 -6.15 29.73 27.16
CA MET A 117 -4.85 29.85 26.51
C MET A 117 -4.96 29.30 25.08
N ILE A 118 -4.27 29.96 24.16
CA ILE A 118 -4.07 29.49 22.79
C ILE A 118 -2.57 29.31 22.52
N THR A 119 -2.20 28.17 21.94
CA THR A 119 -0.82 27.84 21.61
C THR A 119 -0.63 27.63 20.12
N GLY A 120 0.62 27.68 19.64
CA GLY A 120 0.93 27.35 18.25
C GLY A 120 0.52 25.93 17.85
N ARG A 121 0.42 24.98 18.81
CA ARG A 121 -0.13 23.65 18.55
C ARG A 121 -1.63 23.71 18.26
N ASP A 122 -2.38 24.49 19.02
CA ASP A 122 -3.83 24.61 18.83
C ASP A 122 -4.14 25.27 17.48
N LEU A 123 -3.32 26.22 17.05
CA LEU A 123 -3.39 26.80 15.70
C LEU A 123 -3.09 25.79 14.60
N LEU A 124 -2.11 24.90 14.81
CA LEU A 124 -1.78 23.84 13.84
C LEU A 124 -2.91 22.82 13.73
N ASP A 125 -3.46 22.36 14.87
CA ASP A 125 -4.59 21.43 14.90
C ASP A 125 -5.83 22.06 14.22
N THR A 126 -6.02 23.36 14.43
CA THR A 126 -7.05 24.14 13.74
C THR A 126 -6.83 24.19 12.25
N LEU A 127 -5.60 24.44 11.79
CA LEU A 127 -5.26 24.44 10.36
C LEU A 127 -5.59 23.08 9.72
N VAL A 128 -5.29 21.98 10.39
CA VAL A 128 -5.63 20.62 9.92
C VAL A 128 -7.15 20.48 9.73
N ARG A 129 -7.95 20.91 10.71
CA ARG A 129 -9.42 20.87 10.63
C ARG A 129 -10.00 21.80 9.59
N LEU A 130 -9.55 23.05 9.53
CA LEU A 130 -10.03 24.06 8.56
C LEU A 130 -9.67 23.67 7.12
N THR A 131 -8.50 23.06 6.93
CA THR A 131 -8.12 22.52 5.62
C THR A 131 -8.87 21.24 5.29
N GLY A 132 -9.51 20.57 6.27
CA GLY A 132 -10.20 19.29 6.16
C GLY A 132 -9.28 18.08 6.00
N ALA A 133 -8.00 18.23 6.36
CA ALA A 133 -6.99 17.18 6.21
C ALA A 133 -7.19 15.99 7.17
N ASP A 134 -8.08 16.12 8.15
CA ASP A 134 -8.50 15.08 9.09
C ASP A 134 -9.61 14.16 8.55
N GLN A 135 -10.09 14.39 7.31
CA GLN A 135 -11.17 13.61 6.70
C GLN A 135 -10.76 12.96 5.36
N PRO A 136 -11.32 11.77 5.01
CA PRO A 136 -11.13 11.16 3.70
C PRO A 136 -11.59 12.11 2.58
N SER A 137 -10.64 12.55 1.75
CA SER A 137 -10.88 13.58 0.75
C SER A 137 -9.74 13.67 -0.26
N SER A 138 -10.04 14.25 -1.43
CA SER A 138 -9.05 14.60 -2.44
C SER A 138 -8.74 16.11 -2.37
N GLN A 139 -7.46 16.49 -2.51
CA GLN A 139 -7.03 17.89 -2.54
C GLN A 139 -6.58 18.26 -3.96
N LEU A 140 -7.18 19.31 -4.53
CA LEU A 140 -6.95 19.78 -5.89
C LEU A 140 -6.47 21.22 -5.85
N GLU A 141 -5.27 21.46 -6.39
CA GLU A 141 -4.69 22.80 -6.50
C GLU A 141 -4.73 23.27 -7.94
N ILE A 142 -5.49 24.33 -8.19
CA ILE A 142 -5.83 24.81 -9.53
C ILE A 142 -5.27 26.23 -9.66
N LYS A 143 -4.34 26.41 -10.60
CA LYS A 143 -3.83 27.73 -10.94
C LYS A 143 -4.85 28.44 -11.83
N VAL A 144 -5.22 29.66 -11.42
CA VAL A 144 -6.19 30.49 -12.12
C VAL A 144 -5.66 31.91 -12.31
N LYS A 145 -6.19 32.62 -13.30
CA LYS A 145 -6.01 34.07 -13.40
C LYS A 145 -6.89 34.76 -12.37
N ASP A 146 -6.43 35.90 -11.84
CA ASP A 146 -7.18 36.66 -10.82
C ASP A 146 -8.30 37.50 -11.47
N PHE A 147 -9.35 36.82 -11.94
CA PHE A 147 -10.52 37.45 -12.53
C PHE A 147 -11.78 37.18 -11.70
N SER A 148 -12.71 38.14 -11.70
CA SER A 148 -14.00 37.99 -11.04
C SER A 148 -14.78 36.83 -11.63
N GLY A 149 -15.32 35.95 -10.77
CA GLY A 149 -16.15 34.80 -11.16
C GLY A 149 -15.40 33.48 -11.29
N THR A 150 -14.06 33.48 -11.40
CA THR A 150 -13.29 32.24 -11.65
C THR A 150 -13.43 31.20 -10.54
N LEU A 151 -13.49 31.61 -9.27
CA LEU A 151 -13.76 30.68 -8.17
C LEU A 151 -15.12 29.97 -8.32
N ALA A 152 -16.16 30.71 -8.73
CA ALA A 152 -17.50 30.16 -8.94
C ALA A 152 -17.55 29.22 -10.15
N GLU A 153 -16.83 29.54 -11.22
CA GLU A 153 -16.70 28.67 -12.40
C GLU A 153 -16.06 27.33 -12.04
N VAL A 154 -14.98 27.35 -11.26
CA VAL A 154 -14.30 26.15 -10.78
C VAL A 154 -15.18 25.36 -9.81
N ALA A 155 -15.84 26.02 -8.86
CA ALA A 155 -16.77 25.38 -7.93
C ALA A 155 -17.97 24.72 -8.65
N THR A 156 -18.44 25.30 -9.76
CA THR A 156 -19.53 24.75 -10.58
C THR A 156 -19.14 23.41 -11.18
N ILE A 157 -17.87 23.17 -11.49
CA ILE A 157 -17.40 21.87 -11.98
C ILE A 157 -17.64 20.81 -10.91
N PHE A 158 -17.20 21.05 -9.67
CA PHE A 158 -17.45 20.11 -8.57
C PHE A 158 -18.94 19.87 -8.31
N HIS A 159 -19.76 20.93 -8.40
CA HIS A 159 -21.22 20.80 -8.27
C HIS A 159 -21.83 19.87 -9.33
N LYS A 160 -21.42 20.01 -10.61
CA LYS A 160 -21.91 19.13 -11.71
C LYS A 160 -21.57 17.66 -11.48
N HIS A 161 -20.41 17.39 -10.88
CA HIS A 161 -19.97 16.03 -10.55
C HIS A 161 -20.59 15.50 -9.24
N GLY A 162 -21.50 16.26 -8.60
CA GLY A 162 -22.15 15.85 -7.34
C GLY A 162 -21.18 15.78 -6.16
N VAL A 163 -20.09 16.55 -6.21
CA VAL A 163 -19.00 16.48 -5.24
C VAL A 163 -19.16 17.54 -4.16
N ASN A 164 -19.13 17.12 -2.89
CA ASN A 164 -19.11 18.03 -1.76
C ASN A 164 -17.72 18.64 -1.57
N ILE A 165 -17.68 19.96 -1.43
CA ILE A 165 -16.46 20.71 -1.14
C ILE A 165 -16.33 20.82 0.39
N THR A 166 -15.28 20.25 0.95
CA THR A 166 -14.95 20.31 2.39
C THR A 166 -14.31 21.64 2.75
N SER A 167 -13.36 22.11 1.93
CA SER A 167 -12.66 23.36 2.16
C SER A 167 -12.21 23.98 0.84
N VAL A 168 -12.08 25.31 0.85
CA VAL A 168 -11.53 26.10 -0.24
C VAL A 168 -10.53 27.09 0.34
N LEU A 169 -9.31 27.08 -0.15
CA LEU A 169 -8.29 28.07 0.17
C LEU A 169 -7.87 28.79 -1.11
N VAL A 170 -7.59 30.09 -0.98
CA VAL A 170 -7.12 30.92 -2.10
C VAL A 170 -5.86 31.64 -1.67
N TYR A 171 -4.77 31.44 -2.40
CA TYR A 171 -3.50 32.09 -2.11
C TYR A 171 -2.79 32.54 -3.40
N PRO A 172 -1.90 33.54 -3.34
CA PRO A 172 -1.21 34.04 -4.53
C PRO A 172 -0.24 32.99 -5.09
N HIS A 173 -0.22 32.84 -6.42
CA HIS A 173 0.79 32.05 -7.10
C HIS A 173 2.13 32.82 -7.17
N LYS A 174 3.25 32.11 -7.34
CA LYS A 174 4.61 32.68 -7.32
C LYS A 174 4.89 33.67 -8.45
N ASP A 175 4.11 33.66 -9.53
CA ASP A 175 4.23 34.62 -10.64
C ASP A 175 3.61 35.99 -10.35
N GLY A 176 2.94 36.15 -9.20
CA GLY A 176 2.35 37.42 -8.75
C GLY A 176 1.12 37.88 -9.53
N VAL A 177 0.71 37.16 -10.58
CA VAL A 177 -0.44 37.51 -11.44
C VAL A 177 -1.55 36.46 -11.40
N SER A 178 -1.24 35.25 -10.94
CA SER A 178 -2.20 34.17 -10.76
C SER A 178 -2.54 33.95 -9.29
N LYS A 179 -3.69 33.32 -9.06
CA LYS A 179 -4.09 32.75 -7.78
C LYS A 179 -4.05 31.23 -7.88
N VAL A 180 -3.91 30.58 -6.74
CA VAL A 180 -4.12 29.13 -6.60
C VAL A 180 -5.40 28.95 -5.82
N LEU A 181 -6.33 28.18 -6.38
CA LEU A 181 -7.51 27.70 -5.69
C LEU A 181 -7.23 26.27 -5.22
N THR A 182 -7.22 26.05 -3.92
CA THR A 182 -7.06 24.73 -3.32
C THR A 182 -8.41 24.26 -2.83
N PHE A 183 -8.96 23.26 -3.51
CA PHE A 183 -10.20 22.60 -3.11
C PHE A 183 -9.88 21.30 -2.42
N ARG A 184 -10.49 21.07 -1.26
CA ARG A 184 -10.62 19.73 -0.70
C ARG A 184 -12.04 19.23 -0.94
N VAL A 185 -12.16 18.05 -1.50
CA VAL A 185 -13.44 17.49 -1.96
C VAL A 185 -13.64 16.06 -1.46
N GLN A 186 -14.86 15.74 -1.04
CA GLN A 186 -15.24 14.40 -0.54
C GLN A 186 -15.53 13.44 -1.69
N ILE A 187 -14.49 13.06 -2.44
CA ILE A 187 -14.59 12.07 -3.50
C ILE A 187 -13.36 11.16 -3.50
N MET A 188 -13.61 9.86 -3.65
CA MET A 188 -12.57 8.82 -3.75
C MET A 188 -11.84 8.86 -5.08
N ASP A 189 -12.54 9.22 -6.16
CA ASP A 189 -11.96 9.41 -7.50
C ASP A 189 -12.21 10.82 -8.06
N PRO A 190 -11.25 11.76 -7.94
CA PRO A 190 -11.39 13.11 -8.46
C PRO A 190 -11.17 13.21 -9.99
N ARG A 191 -10.83 12.11 -10.68
CA ARG A 191 -10.44 12.12 -12.10
C ARG A 191 -11.48 12.75 -13.04
N PRO A 192 -12.80 12.50 -12.91
CA PRO A 192 -13.81 13.13 -13.78
C PRO A 192 -13.82 14.67 -13.67
N ALA A 193 -13.71 15.20 -12.45
CA ALA A 193 -13.64 16.64 -12.22
C ALA A 193 -12.30 17.24 -12.70
N ILE A 194 -11.20 16.53 -12.49
CA ILE A 194 -9.88 16.88 -13.03
C ILE A 194 -9.91 16.99 -14.56
N GLN A 195 -10.58 16.05 -15.24
CA GLN A 195 -10.69 16.04 -16.68
C GLN A 195 -11.45 17.26 -17.21
N GLU A 196 -12.62 17.58 -16.64
CA GLU A 196 -13.37 18.79 -17.03
C GLU A 196 -12.59 20.09 -16.73
N LEU A 197 -11.85 20.13 -15.62
CA LEU A 197 -10.96 21.26 -15.31
C LEU A 197 -9.93 21.48 -16.42
N LYS A 198 -9.28 20.40 -16.87
CA LYS A 198 -8.28 20.46 -17.95
C LYS A 198 -8.90 20.85 -19.29
N GLU A 199 -10.06 20.29 -19.63
CA GLU A 199 -10.79 20.63 -20.87
C GLU A 199 -11.18 22.11 -20.93
N LYS A 200 -11.44 22.71 -19.77
CA LYS A 200 -11.70 24.15 -19.63
C LYS A 200 -10.43 25.01 -19.55
N GLY A 201 -9.25 24.41 -19.68
CA GLY A 201 -7.96 25.11 -19.73
C GLY A 201 -7.39 25.47 -18.36
N TYR A 202 -7.89 24.87 -17.27
CA TYR A 202 -7.32 25.08 -15.95
C TYR A 202 -6.05 24.24 -15.74
N GLU A 203 -5.01 24.85 -15.18
CA GLU A 203 -3.74 24.20 -14.86
C GLU A 203 -3.78 23.61 -13.43
N LEU A 204 -3.49 22.32 -13.29
CA LEU A 204 -3.37 21.67 -11.99
C LEU A 204 -1.91 21.70 -11.49
N MET A 205 -1.74 22.18 -10.26
CA MET A 205 -0.42 22.42 -9.66
C MET A 205 0.16 21.22 -8.91
N SER A 206 -0.68 20.28 -8.46
CA SER A 206 -0.20 19.12 -7.70
C SER A 206 0.53 18.12 -8.61
N ARG A 207 1.77 17.76 -8.23
CA ARG A 207 2.58 16.73 -8.93
C ARG A 207 1.86 15.39 -9.05
N ARG A 208 0.97 15.07 -8.09
CA ARG A 208 0.10 13.87 -8.11
C ARG A 208 -0.82 13.81 -9.33
N TYR A 209 -1.16 14.97 -9.92
CA TYR A 209 -2.08 15.08 -11.07
C TYR A 209 -1.45 15.70 -12.33
N GLN A 210 -0.18 16.15 -12.24
CA GLN A 210 0.62 16.62 -13.38
C GLN A 210 1.03 15.48 -14.33
N GLY A 211 0.93 14.22 -13.91
CA GLY A 211 1.14 13.04 -14.76
C GLY A 211 0.12 12.86 -15.90
N TYR A 212 -1.03 13.56 -15.84
CA TYR A 212 -2.10 13.45 -16.84
C TYR A 212 -1.90 14.38 -18.06
N SER A 213 -0.66 14.60 -18.48
CA SER A 213 -0.32 15.11 -19.81
C SER A 213 -0.38 13.92 -20.78
N MET A 214 -1.16 14.02 -21.85
CA MET A 214 -1.27 12.93 -22.84
C MET A 214 0.09 12.59 -23.46
N SER A 215 0.70 11.48 -23.03
CA SER A 215 1.20 10.35 -23.87
C SER A 215 2.18 9.41 -23.11
N LYS A 216 1.83 8.90 -21.93
CA LYS A 216 2.45 7.69 -21.36
C LYS A 216 1.35 6.70 -21.01
N ARG A 217 1.56 5.42 -21.33
CA ARG A 217 0.64 4.34 -20.94
C ARG A 217 0.80 4.12 -19.45
N ASP A 218 -0.31 4.11 -18.71
CA ASP A 218 -0.29 3.93 -17.26
C ASP A 218 0.13 2.51 -16.85
N ALA A 219 -0.01 1.54 -17.76
CA ALA A 219 0.35 0.15 -17.54
C ALA A 219 1.14 -0.45 -18.72
N ILE A 220 1.97 -1.45 -18.44
CA ILE A 220 2.65 -2.30 -19.42
C ILE A 220 2.47 -3.78 -19.10
N PHE A 221 2.53 -4.62 -20.13
CA PHE A 221 2.46 -6.06 -20.02
C PHE A 221 3.80 -6.67 -20.41
N ILE A 222 4.49 -7.32 -19.48
CA ILE A 222 5.73 -8.02 -19.78
C ILE A 222 5.36 -9.40 -20.32
N TYR A 223 5.71 -9.64 -21.58
CA TYR A 223 5.48 -10.92 -22.23
C TYR A 223 6.42 -11.10 -23.40
N ASN A 224 7.05 -12.26 -23.49
CA ASN A 224 7.78 -12.68 -24.67
C ASN A 224 7.65 -14.19 -24.88
N HIS A 225 7.86 -14.66 -26.10
CA HIS A 225 7.82 -16.09 -26.39
C HIS A 225 9.01 -16.88 -25.81
N GLU A 226 10.08 -16.19 -25.41
CA GLU A 226 11.28 -16.79 -24.81
C GLU A 226 11.05 -17.28 -23.37
N GLN A 227 9.95 -16.87 -22.73
CA GLN A 227 9.49 -17.34 -21.41
C GLN A 227 8.74 -18.68 -21.47
N LEU A 228 8.16 -19.02 -22.63
CA LEU A 228 7.34 -20.22 -22.81
C LEU A 228 8.09 -21.57 -22.71
N PRO A 229 9.41 -21.66 -22.95
CA PRO A 229 10.18 -22.88 -22.70
C PRO A 229 10.27 -23.33 -21.24
N TYR A 230 9.75 -22.57 -20.27
CA TYR A 230 9.57 -23.06 -18.90
C TYR A 230 8.41 -24.08 -18.87
N GLU A 231 8.73 -25.31 -19.26
CA GLU A 231 7.81 -26.43 -19.40
C GLU A 231 8.50 -27.72 -18.96
N PHE A 232 7.97 -28.38 -17.92
CA PHE A 232 8.54 -29.62 -17.40
C PHE A 232 8.26 -30.82 -18.31
N SER A 233 6.98 -31.01 -18.66
CA SER A 233 6.51 -31.98 -19.65
C SER A 233 5.08 -31.65 -20.04
N LYS A 234 4.52 -32.36 -21.04
CA LYS A 234 3.13 -32.15 -21.49
C LYS A 234 2.11 -32.70 -20.49
N GLU A 235 2.51 -33.66 -19.68
CA GLU A 235 1.69 -34.33 -18.68
C GLU A 235 1.77 -33.65 -17.30
N HIS A 236 2.74 -32.75 -17.10
CA HIS A 236 2.93 -32.02 -15.85
C HIS A 236 1.80 -30.97 -15.65
N PRO A 237 1.28 -30.79 -14.43
CA PRO A 237 0.19 -29.84 -14.18
C PRO A 237 0.56 -28.37 -14.45
N PHE A 238 1.84 -28.00 -14.31
CA PHE A 238 2.31 -26.68 -14.70
C PHE A 238 2.51 -26.59 -16.22
N SER A 239 1.76 -25.70 -16.89
CA SER A 239 1.90 -25.46 -18.34
C SER A 239 2.09 -23.97 -18.68
N PRO A 240 3.02 -23.62 -19.59
CA PRO A 240 3.15 -22.26 -20.12
C PRO A 240 1.98 -21.86 -21.02
N LEU A 241 1.14 -22.83 -21.45
CA LEU A 241 -0.06 -22.59 -22.26
C LEU A 241 -1.01 -21.59 -21.61
N ARG A 242 -1.01 -21.51 -20.26
CA ARG A 242 -1.78 -20.53 -19.48
C ARG A 242 -1.52 -19.09 -19.90
N GLN A 243 -0.26 -18.75 -20.16
CA GLN A 243 0.13 -17.41 -20.64
C GLN A 243 -0.39 -17.15 -22.05
N VAL A 244 -0.24 -18.14 -22.94
CA VAL A 244 -0.69 -18.06 -24.34
C VAL A 244 -2.20 -17.85 -24.42
N LEU A 245 -2.97 -18.63 -23.66
CA LEU A 245 -4.43 -18.53 -23.61
C LEU A 245 -4.89 -17.17 -23.10
N THR A 246 -4.24 -16.66 -22.06
CA THR A 246 -4.53 -15.34 -21.47
C THR A 246 -4.28 -14.22 -22.47
N VAL A 247 -3.09 -14.18 -23.08
CA VAL A 247 -2.74 -13.13 -24.06
C VAL A 247 -3.67 -13.18 -25.26
N ASP A 248 -4.02 -14.38 -25.74
CA ASP A 248 -4.96 -14.55 -26.85
C ASP A 248 -6.39 -14.10 -26.51
N LEU A 249 -6.83 -14.31 -25.26
CA LEU A 249 -8.12 -13.82 -24.78
C LEU A 249 -8.13 -12.29 -24.73
N LEU A 250 -7.11 -11.68 -24.13
CA LEU A 250 -6.95 -10.22 -24.08
C LEU A 250 -6.91 -9.59 -25.47
N ARG A 251 -6.22 -10.21 -26.44
CA ARG A 251 -6.19 -9.77 -27.84
C ARG A 251 -7.57 -9.88 -28.50
N SER A 252 -8.26 -10.99 -28.27
CA SER A 252 -9.61 -11.23 -28.82
C SER A 252 -10.67 -10.27 -28.25
N LEU A 253 -10.44 -9.72 -27.04
CA LEU A 253 -11.24 -8.65 -26.44
C LEU A 253 -10.88 -7.24 -26.96
N GLY A 254 -9.81 -7.12 -27.74
CA GLY A 254 -9.20 -5.84 -28.09
C GLY A 254 -8.77 -5.04 -26.87
N ALA A 255 -8.34 -5.74 -25.80
CA ALA A 255 -7.92 -5.14 -24.53
C ALA A 255 -6.40 -4.95 -24.42
N ILE A 256 -5.64 -5.63 -25.28
CA ILE A 256 -4.19 -5.52 -25.35
C ILE A 256 -3.71 -5.54 -26.80
N SER A 257 -2.66 -4.80 -27.08
CA SER A 257 -1.96 -4.73 -28.37
C SER A 257 -0.46 -4.91 -28.18
N ASP A 258 0.29 -5.10 -29.26
CA ASP A 258 1.75 -5.29 -29.19
C ASP A 258 2.48 -4.06 -28.63
N ALA A 259 1.91 -2.87 -28.77
CA ALA A 259 2.48 -1.67 -28.18
C ALA A 259 2.37 -1.68 -26.65
N ASP A 260 1.46 -2.47 -26.06
CA ASP A 260 1.27 -2.56 -24.59
C ASP A 260 2.29 -3.53 -23.99
N MET A 261 2.91 -4.33 -24.86
CA MET A 261 3.82 -5.40 -24.49
C MET A 261 5.27 -4.92 -24.51
N ILE A 262 6.01 -5.28 -23.47
CA ILE A 262 7.46 -5.05 -23.39
C ILE A 262 8.17 -6.39 -23.24
N HIS A 263 9.22 -6.58 -24.02
CA HIS A 263 10.09 -7.74 -23.89
C HIS A 263 11.13 -7.49 -22.80
N SER A 264 11.35 -8.47 -21.94
CA SER A 264 12.50 -8.52 -21.04
C SER A 264 13.65 -9.32 -21.66
N LYS A 265 14.87 -9.01 -21.22
CA LYS A 265 16.01 -9.91 -21.40
C LYS A 265 16.02 -10.93 -20.26
N SER A 266 16.68 -12.06 -20.46
CA SER A 266 17.02 -12.99 -19.37
C SER A 266 17.73 -12.26 -18.24
N ALA A 267 17.41 -12.62 -17.00
CA ALA A 267 18.19 -12.16 -15.85
C ALA A 267 19.64 -12.63 -15.95
N SER A 268 20.58 -11.77 -15.55
CA SER A 268 21.97 -12.17 -15.41
C SER A 268 22.18 -13.04 -14.18
N ASP A 269 23.29 -13.77 -14.13
CA ASP A 269 23.67 -14.58 -12.96
C ASP A 269 23.74 -13.73 -11.69
N GLU A 270 24.27 -12.51 -11.78
CA GLU A 270 24.34 -11.57 -10.65
C GLU A 270 22.95 -11.18 -10.16
N GLN A 271 21.99 -10.99 -11.08
CA GLN A 271 20.61 -10.68 -10.71
C GLN A 271 19.94 -11.87 -10.04
N ILE A 272 20.17 -13.09 -10.52
CA ILE A 272 19.64 -14.32 -9.90
C ILE A 272 20.24 -14.49 -8.49
N CYS A 273 21.53 -14.20 -8.34
CA CYS A 273 22.26 -14.29 -7.08
C CYS A 273 21.92 -13.19 -6.06
N LEU A 274 21.03 -12.23 -6.40
CA LEU A 274 20.44 -11.32 -5.40
C LEU A 274 19.65 -12.07 -4.33
N PHE A 275 19.14 -13.25 -4.67
CA PHE A 275 18.42 -14.11 -3.74
C PHE A 275 19.00 -15.52 -3.68
N HIS A 276 19.25 -16.15 -4.83
CA HIS A 276 19.68 -17.55 -4.84
C HIS A 276 21.17 -17.71 -4.56
N ASP A 277 21.54 -18.83 -3.94
CA ASP A 277 22.94 -19.18 -3.79
C ASP A 277 23.56 -19.52 -5.14
N HIS A 278 24.78 -19.04 -5.37
CA HIS A 278 25.54 -19.32 -6.59
C HIS A 278 25.65 -20.83 -6.86
N SER A 279 25.83 -21.65 -5.82
CA SER A 279 25.90 -23.11 -5.95
C SER A 279 24.61 -23.74 -6.45
N PHE A 280 23.45 -23.19 -6.07
CA PHE A 280 22.14 -23.62 -6.57
C PHE A 280 21.94 -23.19 -8.02
N MET A 281 22.27 -21.93 -8.36
CA MET A 281 22.20 -21.45 -9.74
C MET A 281 23.04 -22.32 -10.69
N GLU A 282 24.28 -22.65 -10.29
CA GLU A 282 25.13 -23.55 -11.06
C GLU A 282 24.52 -24.95 -11.19
N ALA A 283 23.90 -25.49 -10.14
CA ALA A 283 23.21 -26.78 -10.23
C ALA A 283 22.07 -26.78 -11.25
N VAL A 284 21.30 -25.69 -11.35
CA VAL A 284 20.24 -25.52 -12.35
C VAL A 284 20.82 -25.46 -13.78
N LYS A 285 21.95 -24.75 -13.98
CA LYS A 285 22.65 -24.74 -15.28
C LYS A 285 23.08 -26.13 -15.69
N HIS A 286 23.76 -26.85 -14.80
CA HIS A 286 24.25 -28.20 -15.06
C HIS A 286 23.10 -29.18 -15.35
N ALA A 287 22.00 -29.10 -14.59
CA ALA A 287 20.81 -29.92 -14.83
C ALA A 287 20.24 -29.71 -16.25
N GLY A 288 20.24 -28.46 -16.75
CA GLY A 288 19.75 -28.14 -18.09
C GLY A 288 20.64 -28.59 -19.26
N THR A 289 21.93 -28.91 -19.02
CA THR A 289 22.92 -29.19 -20.07
C THR A 289 23.48 -30.62 -20.07
N GLU A 290 23.62 -31.26 -18.90
CA GLU A 290 24.25 -32.58 -18.76
C GLU A 290 23.34 -33.56 -18.01
N SER A 291 23.10 -34.73 -18.60
CA SER A 291 22.45 -35.87 -17.92
C SER A 291 23.45 -36.60 -17.01
N LEU A 292 23.90 -35.98 -15.92
CA LEU A 292 24.66 -36.69 -14.88
C LEU A 292 23.72 -37.36 -13.85
N GLY A 293 24.12 -38.55 -13.41
CA GLY A 293 23.33 -39.45 -12.56
C GLY A 293 22.74 -38.79 -11.30
N ASN A 294 21.49 -39.16 -11.03
CA ASN A 294 20.47 -38.51 -10.19
C ASN A 294 20.89 -38.07 -8.76
N GLY A 295 21.99 -38.55 -8.18
CA GLY A 295 22.27 -38.39 -6.74
C GLY A 295 22.68 -36.99 -6.26
N SER A 296 23.12 -36.07 -7.14
CA SER A 296 23.63 -34.74 -6.73
C SER A 296 22.60 -33.61 -6.83
N LEU A 297 21.51 -33.78 -7.60
CA LEU A 297 20.57 -32.72 -7.93
C LEU A 297 19.37 -32.65 -6.96
N GLU A 298 18.98 -33.79 -6.39
CA GLU A 298 17.84 -33.88 -5.46
C GLU A 298 18.02 -32.99 -4.21
N LYS A 299 19.26 -32.80 -3.73
CA LYS A 299 19.54 -31.89 -2.60
C LYS A 299 19.16 -30.43 -2.90
N TYR A 300 19.13 -30.06 -4.18
CA TYR A 300 18.70 -28.77 -4.68
C TYR A 300 17.22 -28.76 -5.11
N GLY A 301 16.48 -29.85 -4.86
CA GLY A 301 15.07 -30.00 -5.27
C GLY A 301 14.88 -30.31 -6.76
N LEU A 302 15.96 -30.48 -7.52
CA LEU A 302 15.94 -30.70 -8.96
C LEU A 302 15.89 -32.19 -9.30
N GLY A 303 15.17 -32.55 -10.37
CA GLY A 303 15.03 -33.93 -10.81
C GLY A 303 14.05 -34.75 -9.98
N THR A 304 13.23 -34.07 -9.18
CA THR A 304 12.13 -34.67 -8.42
C THR A 304 10.88 -34.79 -9.29
N GLU A 305 9.85 -35.49 -8.81
CA GLU A 305 8.55 -35.53 -9.50
C GLU A 305 7.91 -34.15 -9.59
N ASP A 306 8.14 -33.30 -8.57
CA ASP A 306 7.64 -31.93 -8.48
C ASP A 306 8.43 -30.96 -9.38
N THR A 307 9.76 -31.02 -9.39
CA THR A 307 10.59 -30.19 -10.27
C THR A 307 11.48 -31.06 -11.18
N PRO A 308 10.91 -31.68 -12.22
CA PRO A 308 11.67 -32.45 -13.19
C PRO A 308 12.73 -31.61 -13.90
N VAL A 309 13.82 -32.26 -14.32
CA VAL A 309 14.83 -31.62 -15.15
C VAL A 309 14.35 -31.58 -16.60
N PHE A 310 14.52 -30.42 -17.25
CA PHE A 310 14.31 -30.26 -18.68
C PHE A 310 15.48 -29.48 -19.31
N LYS A 311 15.63 -29.63 -20.63
CA LYS A 311 16.72 -28.99 -21.38
C LYS A 311 16.62 -27.47 -21.27
N ASP A 312 17.75 -26.81 -21.06
CA ASP A 312 17.86 -25.35 -21.00
C ASP A 312 17.04 -24.70 -19.86
N MET A 313 16.72 -25.44 -18.79
CA MET A 313 15.89 -24.97 -17.68
C MET A 313 16.39 -23.69 -16.99
N HIS A 314 17.70 -23.50 -16.92
CA HIS A 314 18.28 -22.27 -16.41
C HIS A 314 17.89 -21.06 -17.26
N LEU A 315 17.99 -21.16 -18.60
CA LEU A 315 17.64 -20.06 -19.50
C LEU A 315 16.14 -19.75 -19.40
N ALA A 316 15.30 -20.79 -19.41
CA ALA A 316 13.86 -20.65 -19.27
C ALA A 316 13.47 -19.95 -17.96
N ALA A 317 14.03 -20.39 -16.83
CA ALA A 317 13.79 -19.76 -15.52
C ALA A 317 14.31 -18.32 -15.48
N SER A 318 15.48 -18.05 -16.05
CA SER A 318 16.09 -16.72 -16.09
C SER A 318 15.26 -15.72 -16.92
N ASN A 319 14.54 -16.18 -17.93
CA ASN A 319 13.63 -15.34 -18.72
C ASN A 319 12.44 -14.84 -17.90
N LEU A 320 11.90 -15.68 -17.02
CA LEU A 320 10.83 -15.30 -16.08
C LEU A 320 11.36 -14.29 -15.04
N VAL A 321 12.53 -14.56 -14.45
CA VAL A 321 13.17 -13.63 -13.50
C VAL A 321 13.41 -12.27 -14.13
N GLY A 322 13.95 -12.24 -15.35
CA GLY A 322 14.20 -11.00 -16.08
C GLY A 322 12.91 -10.23 -16.39
N GLY A 323 11.81 -10.94 -16.62
CA GLY A 323 10.47 -10.36 -16.77
C GLY A 323 10.00 -9.61 -15.52
N THR A 324 10.09 -10.26 -14.35
CA THR A 324 9.63 -9.67 -13.08
C THR A 324 10.52 -8.52 -12.62
N ILE A 325 11.85 -8.62 -12.78
CA ILE A 325 12.75 -7.47 -12.56
C ILE A 325 12.39 -6.32 -13.50
N ARG A 326 12.10 -6.60 -14.77
CA ARG A 326 11.76 -5.55 -15.73
C ARG A 326 10.47 -4.83 -15.32
N ALA A 327 9.44 -5.57 -14.92
CA ALA A 327 8.19 -4.99 -14.41
C ALA A 327 8.45 -4.05 -13.22
N ALA A 328 9.19 -4.54 -12.23
CA ALA A 328 9.55 -3.76 -11.04
C ALA A 328 10.36 -2.49 -11.38
N HIS A 329 11.33 -2.60 -12.29
CA HIS A 329 12.14 -1.47 -12.74
C HIS A 329 11.31 -0.39 -13.47
N GLU A 330 10.38 -0.76 -14.34
CA GLU A 330 9.56 0.22 -15.07
C GLU A 330 8.64 1.03 -14.15
N VAL A 331 8.05 0.37 -13.15
CA VAL A 331 7.19 1.00 -12.14
C VAL A 331 8.00 1.92 -11.22
N MET A 332 9.13 1.44 -10.69
CA MET A 332 9.96 2.24 -9.78
C MET A 332 10.58 3.47 -10.42
N GLU A 333 10.93 3.38 -11.70
CA GLU A 333 11.47 4.51 -12.46
C GLU A 333 10.38 5.52 -12.87
N GLY A 334 9.12 5.28 -12.52
CA GLY A 334 7.99 6.15 -12.84
C GLY A 334 7.71 6.26 -14.34
N ARG A 335 8.10 5.24 -15.12
CA ARG A 335 7.79 5.19 -16.56
C ARG A 335 6.35 4.77 -16.81
N VAL A 336 5.80 3.97 -15.91
CA VAL A 336 4.42 3.50 -15.83
C VAL A 336 4.00 3.49 -14.36
N LEU A 337 2.70 3.43 -14.09
CA LEU A 337 2.18 3.20 -12.74
C LEU A 337 2.15 1.70 -12.42
N HIS A 338 1.70 0.91 -13.40
CA HIS A 338 1.43 -0.51 -13.23
C HIS A 338 2.24 -1.36 -14.20
N ALA A 339 2.61 -2.57 -13.79
CA ALA A 339 3.18 -3.57 -14.69
C ALA A 339 2.66 -4.98 -14.37
N ALA A 340 2.26 -5.72 -15.40
CA ALA A 340 1.87 -7.12 -15.29
C ALA A 340 2.92 -8.05 -15.92
N HIS A 341 3.39 -9.05 -15.20
CA HIS A 341 4.21 -10.15 -15.71
C HIS A 341 3.61 -11.49 -15.28
N LEU A 342 2.60 -11.95 -16.02
CA LEU A 342 1.78 -13.11 -15.63
C LEU A 342 2.48 -14.47 -15.85
N GLY A 343 3.67 -14.48 -16.44
CA GLY A 343 4.55 -15.66 -16.44
C GLY A 343 5.33 -15.85 -15.14
N GLY A 344 5.50 -14.78 -14.33
CA GLY A 344 6.18 -14.84 -13.04
C GLY A 344 5.27 -15.27 -11.89
N GLY A 345 5.73 -15.05 -10.65
CA GLY A 345 5.01 -15.42 -9.43
C GLY A 345 5.35 -16.80 -8.89
N LEU A 346 6.56 -17.29 -9.20
CA LEU A 346 7.08 -18.58 -8.75
C LEU A 346 7.54 -18.50 -7.29
N HIS A 347 6.58 -18.48 -6.37
CA HIS A 347 6.77 -18.09 -4.98
C HIS A 347 7.40 -19.16 -4.05
N HIS A 348 7.50 -20.43 -4.46
CA HIS A 348 8.00 -21.53 -3.61
C HIS A 348 9.52 -21.71 -3.64
N GLY A 349 10.22 -21.10 -4.60
CA GLY A 349 11.67 -21.26 -4.73
C GLY A 349 12.40 -20.75 -3.49
N PHE A 350 13.22 -21.60 -2.86
CA PHE A 350 14.07 -21.22 -1.74
C PHE A 350 15.45 -20.79 -2.22
N ARG A 351 16.17 -20.06 -1.36
CA ARG A 351 17.52 -19.54 -1.63
C ARG A 351 18.46 -20.58 -2.27
N GLY A 352 18.48 -21.81 -1.75
CA GLY A 352 19.34 -22.88 -2.26
C GLY A 352 18.60 -24.08 -2.84
N LYS A 353 17.29 -23.99 -3.14
CA LYS A 353 16.49 -25.17 -3.49
C LYS A 353 15.24 -24.82 -4.31
N ALA A 354 14.99 -25.58 -5.38
CA ALA A 354 13.71 -25.58 -6.09
C ALA A 354 12.63 -26.30 -5.28
N SER A 355 11.37 -25.87 -5.43
CA SER A 355 10.23 -26.44 -4.70
C SER A 355 8.92 -25.99 -5.35
N GLY A 356 7.88 -26.84 -5.34
CA GLY A 356 6.53 -26.49 -5.78
C GLY A 356 6.51 -25.94 -7.21
N PHE A 357 7.12 -26.64 -8.15
CA PHE A 357 7.27 -26.22 -9.55
C PHE A 357 8.16 -24.97 -9.78
N CYS A 358 8.72 -24.36 -8.73
CA CYS A 358 9.47 -23.11 -8.79
C CYS A 358 10.98 -23.35 -8.76
N ILE A 359 11.66 -23.12 -9.89
CA ILE A 359 13.13 -23.22 -9.99
C ILE A 359 13.78 -21.96 -9.39
N TYR A 360 13.48 -20.78 -9.95
CA TYR A 360 13.90 -19.50 -9.41
C TYR A 360 12.72 -18.72 -8.88
N ASN A 361 12.88 -18.10 -7.72
CA ASN A 361 11.89 -17.23 -7.12
C ASN A 361 12.03 -15.83 -7.71
N ASP A 362 11.40 -15.62 -8.87
CA ASP A 362 11.43 -14.36 -9.61
C ASP A 362 10.93 -13.18 -8.76
N THR A 363 9.96 -13.44 -7.87
CA THR A 363 9.39 -12.41 -7.01
C THR A 363 10.33 -12.02 -5.89
N ALA A 364 10.94 -12.99 -5.18
CA ALA A 364 11.94 -12.70 -4.16
C ALA A 364 13.15 -11.95 -4.75
N ILE A 365 13.61 -12.36 -5.95
CA ILE A 365 14.68 -11.65 -6.66
C ILE A 365 14.27 -10.21 -7.00
N ALA A 366 13.07 -9.99 -7.52
CA ALA A 366 12.59 -8.65 -7.85
C ALA A 366 12.44 -7.76 -6.60
N ILE A 367 11.96 -8.31 -5.48
CA ILE A 367 11.88 -7.58 -4.21
C ILE A 367 13.28 -7.25 -3.69
N ARG A 368 14.26 -8.18 -3.77
CA ARG A 368 15.66 -7.89 -3.43
C ARG A 368 16.23 -6.77 -4.30
N TYR A 369 15.98 -6.81 -5.61
CA TYR A 369 16.34 -5.75 -6.54
C TYR A 369 15.74 -4.39 -6.14
N LEU A 370 14.46 -4.36 -5.75
CA LEU A 370 13.78 -3.16 -5.28
C LEU A 370 14.42 -2.60 -3.99
N ARG A 371 14.66 -3.47 -3.01
CA ARG A 371 15.26 -3.12 -1.72
C ARG A 371 16.68 -2.60 -1.86
N GLU A 372 17.53 -3.27 -2.64
CA GLU A 372 18.93 -2.87 -2.79
C GLU A 372 19.10 -1.59 -3.61
N ARG A 373 18.25 -1.37 -4.61
CA ARG A 373 18.43 -0.25 -5.55
C ARG A 373 17.69 1.02 -5.14
N TYR A 374 16.54 0.89 -4.48
CA TYR A 374 15.68 2.05 -4.17
C TYR A 374 15.39 2.23 -2.68
N ASP A 375 15.77 1.26 -1.83
CA ASP A 375 15.49 1.26 -0.38
C ASP A 375 14.02 1.57 -0.04
N VAL A 376 13.09 0.89 -0.72
CA VAL A 376 11.63 1.08 -0.57
C VAL A 376 10.97 0.04 0.32
N LYS A 377 9.85 0.37 0.95
CA LYS A 377 8.97 -0.60 1.61
C LYS A 377 8.12 -1.34 0.58
N VAL A 378 8.22 -2.67 0.58
CA VAL A 378 7.48 -3.51 -0.35
C VAL A 378 6.41 -4.30 0.39
N LEU A 379 5.14 -4.12 0.00
CA LEU A 379 4.07 -5.04 0.42
C LEU A 379 3.92 -6.10 -0.66
N TYR A 380 4.26 -7.34 -0.31
CA TYR A 380 3.98 -8.52 -1.12
C TYR A 380 2.63 -9.11 -0.71
N ILE A 381 1.70 -9.22 -1.65
CA ILE A 381 0.36 -9.79 -1.45
C ILE A 381 0.28 -11.07 -2.26
N ASP A 382 -0.03 -12.19 -1.61
CA ASP A 382 -0.12 -13.51 -2.22
C ASP A 382 -1.52 -14.07 -2.04
N THR A 383 -2.20 -14.33 -3.16
CA THR A 383 -3.55 -14.93 -3.19
C THR A 383 -3.57 -16.32 -3.83
N ASP A 384 -2.41 -16.92 -4.05
CA ASP A 384 -2.32 -18.33 -4.41
C ASP A 384 -2.93 -19.20 -3.31
N ALA A 385 -3.54 -20.31 -3.69
CA ALA A 385 -4.09 -21.24 -2.72
C ALA A 385 -3.00 -21.87 -1.83
N HIS A 386 -1.76 -21.94 -2.32
CA HIS A 386 -0.61 -22.41 -1.56
C HIS A 386 0.06 -21.24 -0.84
N HIS A 387 0.57 -21.49 0.37
CA HIS A 387 1.32 -20.47 1.09
C HIS A 387 2.60 -20.09 0.32
N GLY A 388 2.81 -18.78 0.09
CA GLY A 388 4.00 -18.19 -0.53
C GLY A 388 5.26 -18.26 0.34
N ASP A 389 5.63 -19.47 0.75
CA ASP A 389 6.68 -19.77 1.71
C ASP A 389 8.07 -19.28 1.26
N GLY A 390 8.46 -19.50 0.01
CA GLY A 390 9.76 -19.05 -0.50
C GLY A 390 9.95 -17.54 -0.37
N VAL A 391 8.91 -16.75 -0.66
CA VAL A 391 8.94 -15.29 -0.48
C VAL A 391 8.90 -14.90 0.99
N GLN A 392 8.06 -15.54 1.81
CA GLN A 392 8.04 -15.30 3.27
C GLN A 392 9.43 -15.51 3.88
N TRP A 393 10.05 -16.66 3.64
CA TRP A 393 11.35 -17.00 4.23
C TRP A 393 12.49 -16.13 3.68
N ALA A 394 12.35 -15.60 2.46
CA ALA A 394 13.32 -14.67 1.87
C ALA A 394 13.43 -13.35 2.63
N PHE A 395 12.36 -12.92 3.33
CA PHE A 395 12.29 -11.61 3.99
C PHE A 395 11.83 -11.68 5.45
N TYR A 396 11.91 -12.86 6.06
CA TYR A 396 11.37 -13.13 7.39
C TYR A 396 11.97 -12.22 8.49
N ASP A 397 13.15 -11.64 8.25
CA ASP A 397 13.87 -10.75 9.16
C ASP A 397 13.91 -9.28 8.71
N ASP A 398 13.31 -8.93 7.55
CA ASP A 398 13.36 -7.59 6.96
C ASP A 398 12.11 -6.75 7.36
N PRO A 399 12.27 -5.64 8.13
CA PRO A 399 11.15 -4.78 8.51
C PRO A 399 10.58 -3.94 7.35
N ASN A 400 11.26 -3.91 6.20
CA ASN A 400 10.85 -3.13 5.03
C ASN A 400 10.23 -3.99 3.93
N VAL A 401 10.00 -5.29 4.18
CA VAL A 401 9.20 -6.14 3.30
C VAL A 401 8.13 -6.80 4.14
N MET A 402 6.86 -6.45 3.88
CA MET A 402 5.74 -7.13 4.49
C MET A 402 5.22 -8.19 3.53
N THR A 403 5.18 -9.45 3.97
CA THR A 403 4.57 -10.56 3.21
C THR A 403 3.19 -10.86 3.77
N LEU A 404 2.16 -10.73 2.94
CA LEU A 404 0.78 -11.06 3.29
C LEU A 404 0.33 -12.19 2.38
N SER A 405 -0.02 -13.35 2.94
CA SER A 405 -0.53 -14.49 2.18
C SER A 405 -1.86 -14.96 2.74
N ILE A 406 -2.88 -15.04 1.87
CA ILE A 406 -4.13 -15.75 2.13
C ILE A 406 -4.09 -17.05 1.32
N HIS A 407 -4.17 -18.19 2.00
CA HIS A 407 -3.93 -19.50 1.40
C HIS A 407 -4.73 -20.58 2.14
N GLU A 408 -4.94 -21.73 1.50
CA GLU A 408 -5.47 -22.90 2.19
C GLU A 408 -4.50 -23.35 3.28
N THR A 409 -5.03 -23.70 4.44
CA THR A 409 -4.22 -24.14 5.58
C THR A 409 -3.27 -25.29 5.20
N GLY A 410 -1.98 -25.11 5.52
CA GLY A 410 -0.93 -26.12 5.34
C GLY A 410 -1.12 -27.40 6.16
N ARG A 411 -2.18 -27.50 6.98
CA ARG A 411 -2.53 -28.75 7.67
C ARG A 411 -2.82 -29.90 6.69
N TYR A 412 -3.34 -29.57 5.51
CA TYR A 412 -3.77 -30.55 4.50
C TYR A 412 -3.15 -30.31 3.12
N LEU A 413 -2.72 -29.07 2.83
CA LEU A 413 -2.14 -28.69 1.55
C LEU A 413 -0.63 -28.43 1.67
N PHE A 414 0.09 -28.68 0.58
CA PHE A 414 1.45 -28.16 0.41
C PHE A 414 1.46 -26.63 0.59
N PRO A 415 2.52 -26.00 1.14
CA PRO A 415 3.80 -26.56 1.59
C PRO A 415 3.85 -27.01 3.06
N GLY A 416 2.74 -26.94 3.79
CA GLY A 416 2.71 -27.26 5.23
C GLY A 416 3.18 -26.15 6.18
N THR A 417 3.45 -24.95 5.65
CA THR A 417 3.79 -23.73 6.41
C THR A 417 2.66 -22.69 6.31
N GLY A 418 2.87 -21.47 6.80
CA GLY A 418 1.88 -20.40 6.72
C GLY A 418 0.96 -20.34 7.94
N ALA A 419 1.42 -20.84 9.09
CA ALA A 419 0.63 -20.71 10.32
C ALA A 419 0.54 -19.25 10.78
N ILE A 420 -0.56 -18.88 11.46
CA ILE A 420 -0.73 -17.55 12.09
C ILE A 420 0.36 -17.17 13.10
N THR A 421 1.15 -18.15 13.55
CA THR A 421 2.26 -17.96 14.51
C THR A 421 3.58 -17.63 13.81
N GLU A 422 3.68 -17.84 12.50
CA GLU A 422 4.83 -17.49 11.69
C GLU A 422 4.77 -15.99 11.34
N LYS A 423 5.29 -15.14 12.24
CA LYS A 423 5.13 -13.67 12.16
C LYS A 423 6.39 -12.91 11.76
N GLY A 424 7.41 -13.60 11.24
CA GLY A 424 8.75 -13.03 11.06
C GLY A 424 9.62 -13.21 12.31
N ASN A 425 10.88 -12.77 12.23
CA ASN A 425 11.84 -12.81 13.32
C ASN A 425 12.65 -11.51 13.39
N GLY A 426 13.37 -11.30 14.50
CA GLY A 426 14.26 -10.15 14.65
C GLY A 426 13.54 -8.83 14.38
N LYS A 427 14.03 -8.06 13.40
CA LYS A 427 13.42 -6.79 12.99
C LYS A 427 12.18 -6.99 12.10
N GLY A 428 12.07 -8.11 11.41
CA GLY A 428 10.93 -8.51 10.59
C GLY A 428 9.73 -9.04 11.39
N TYR A 429 9.83 -9.17 12.71
CA TYR A 429 8.69 -9.60 13.53
C TYR A 429 7.51 -8.64 13.39
N GLY A 430 6.35 -9.17 13.01
CA GLY A 430 5.15 -8.40 12.69
C GLY A 430 4.94 -8.12 11.19
N PHE A 431 5.92 -8.47 10.34
CA PHE A 431 5.89 -8.20 8.90
C PHE A 431 5.67 -9.45 8.03
N SER A 432 5.43 -10.62 8.64
CA SER A 432 4.82 -11.77 7.94
C SER A 432 3.40 -11.99 8.46
N LEU A 433 2.41 -11.80 7.59
CA LEU A 433 0.99 -11.93 7.89
C LEU A 433 0.38 -13.09 7.10
N ASN A 434 0.07 -14.18 7.81
CA ASN A 434 -0.55 -15.36 7.22
C ASN A 434 -2.03 -15.48 7.60
N ILE A 435 -2.86 -15.69 6.59
CA ILE A 435 -4.30 -15.92 6.70
C ILE A 435 -4.62 -17.34 6.17
N PRO A 436 -4.31 -18.40 6.94
CA PRO A 436 -4.62 -19.77 6.53
C PRO A 436 -6.12 -20.05 6.64
N VAL A 437 -6.82 -20.04 5.51
CA VAL A 437 -8.25 -20.36 5.41
C VAL A 437 -8.47 -21.87 5.28
N ASP A 438 -9.64 -22.34 5.69
CA ASP A 438 -9.97 -23.76 5.60
C ASP A 438 -10.24 -24.22 4.16
N ALA A 439 -10.02 -25.51 3.90
CA ALA A 439 -10.49 -26.15 2.68
C ALA A 439 -11.99 -25.87 2.46
N PHE A 440 -12.39 -25.76 1.19
CA PHE A 440 -13.75 -25.43 0.76
C PHE A 440 -14.24 -24.02 1.10
N THR A 441 -13.33 -23.09 1.41
CA THR A 441 -13.67 -21.67 1.55
C THR A 441 -14.24 -21.11 0.25
N GLU A 442 -15.41 -20.48 0.33
CA GLU A 442 -16.11 -19.82 -0.80
C GLU A 442 -15.82 -18.30 -0.86
N ASP A 443 -16.31 -17.65 -1.91
CA ASP A 443 -16.02 -16.24 -2.24
C ASP A 443 -16.23 -15.27 -1.08
N GLU A 444 -17.39 -15.30 -0.40
CA GLU A 444 -17.72 -14.30 0.62
C GLU A 444 -16.72 -14.32 1.78
N SER A 445 -16.36 -15.53 2.23
CA SER A 445 -15.39 -15.76 3.31
C SER A 445 -13.97 -15.38 2.89
N PHE A 446 -13.56 -15.79 1.68
CA PHE A 446 -12.23 -15.47 1.14
C PHE A 446 -12.06 -13.97 0.97
N ILE A 447 -13.00 -13.31 0.29
CA ILE A 447 -12.99 -11.87 0.00
C ILE A 447 -13.01 -11.07 1.31
N HIS A 448 -13.84 -11.44 2.28
CA HIS A 448 -13.86 -10.76 3.59
C HIS A 448 -12.51 -10.84 4.31
N CYS A 449 -11.91 -12.03 4.36
CA CYS A 449 -10.60 -12.23 4.97
C CYS A 449 -9.50 -11.44 4.26
N TYR A 450 -9.48 -11.51 2.92
CA TYR A 450 -8.54 -10.80 2.07
C TYR A 450 -8.67 -9.28 2.19
N GLU A 451 -9.86 -8.72 1.97
CA GLU A 451 -10.10 -7.28 2.00
C GLU A 451 -9.75 -6.67 3.37
N THR A 452 -10.15 -7.34 4.46
CA THR A 452 -9.83 -6.90 5.81
C THR A 452 -8.33 -6.93 6.06
N ALA A 453 -7.67 -8.06 5.76
CA ALA A 453 -6.24 -8.23 6.03
C ALA A 453 -5.39 -7.23 5.25
N VAL A 454 -5.63 -7.07 3.94
CA VAL A 454 -4.82 -6.21 3.09
C VAL A 454 -5.02 -4.73 3.44
N ARG A 455 -6.25 -4.29 3.71
CA ARG A 455 -6.50 -2.89 4.13
C ARG A 455 -5.81 -2.55 5.44
N GLU A 456 -5.91 -3.42 6.44
CA GLU A 456 -5.25 -3.21 7.73
C GLU A 456 -3.72 -3.26 7.61
N ALA A 457 -3.19 -4.18 6.79
CA ALA A 457 -1.77 -4.26 6.48
C ALA A 457 -1.25 -2.99 5.78
N CYS A 458 -1.92 -2.49 4.74
CA CYS A 458 -1.54 -1.25 4.07
C CYS A 458 -1.54 -0.05 5.02
N ARG A 459 -2.59 0.09 5.84
CA ARG A 459 -2.70 1.18 6.82
C ARG A 459 -1.57 1.17 7.85
N PHE A 460 -1.20 -0.01 8.34
CA PHE A 460 -0.12 -0.20 9.30
C PHE A 460 1.27 -0.03 8.68
N PHE A 461 1.52 -0.71 7.57
CA PHE A 461 2.85 -0.81 6.95
C PHE A 461 3.25 0.41 6.14
N LYS A 462 2.26 1.04 5.48
CA LYS A 462 2.41 2.16 4.54
C LYS A 462 3.44 1.86 3.45
N PRO A 463 3.15 0.92 2.53
CA PRO A 463 4.10 0.50 1.49
C PRO A 463 4.36 1.60 0.46
N ASP A 464 5.56 1.59 -0.12
CA ASP A 464 5.93 2.46 -1.25
C ASP A 464 5.58 1.83 -2.61
N ILE A 465 5.44 0.50 -2.65
CA ILE A 465 5.05 -0.31 -3.80
C ILE A 465 4.34 -1.60 -3.36
N ILE A 466 3.33 -2.02 -4.12
CA ILE A 466 2.67 -3.32 -3.98
C ILE A 466 3.18 -4.27 -5.06
N VAL A 467 3.57 -5.47 -4.65
CA VAL A 467 3.82 -6.62 -5.54
C VAL A 467 2.77 -7.68 -5.24
N SER A 468 1.85 -7.94 -6.17
CA SER A 468 0.79 -8.94 -5.98
C SER A 468 1.05 -10.19 -6.80
N GLN A 469 1.05 -11.35 -6.18
CA GLN A 469 0.95 -12.66 -6.82
C GLN A 469 -0.54 -12.98 -6.99
N ASN A 470 -0.92 -13.37 -8.21
CA ASN A 470 -2.31 -13.58 -8.63
C ASN A 470 -2.49 -15.03 -9.12
N GLY A 471 -2.14 -15.99 -8.25
CA GLY A 471 -2.44 -17.41 -8.44
C GLY A 471 -3.93 -17.63 -8.69
N ALA A 472 -4.24 -18.56 -9.59
CA ALA A 472 -5.60 -18.86 -10.05
C ALA A 472 -6.12 -20.20 -9.52
N ASP A 473 -5.38 -20.85 -8.64
CA ASP A 473 -5.67 -22.17 -8.09
C ASP A 473 -6.59 -22.17 -6.88
N ALA A 474 -7.03 -21.00 -6.40
CA ALA A 474 -8.10 -20.90 -5.40
C ALA A 474 -9.51 -21.24 -5.96
N HIS A 475 -9.65 -21.34 -7.28
CA HIS A 475 -10.93 -21.59 -7.96
C HIS A 475 -11.37 -23.06 -7.80
N HIS A 476 -12.66 -23.33 -7.58
CA HIS A 476 -13.18 -24.70 -7.39
C HIS A 476 -13.02 -25.68 -8.58
N PHE A 477 -12.49 -25.23 -9.72
CA PHE A 477 -12.16 -26.11 -10.85
C PHE A 477 -10.70 -26.50 -10.87
N ASP A 478 -9.88 -25.86 -10.03
CA ASP A 478 -8.48 -26.19 -9.93
C ASP A 478 -8.33 -27.64 -9.40
N PRO A 479 -7.52 -28.47 -10.06
CA PRO A 479 -7.36 -29.87 -9.68
C PRO A 479 -6.42 -30.10 -8.48
N LEU A 480 -5.67 -29.09 -8.01
CA LEU A 480 -4.61 -29.26 -7.02
C LEU A 480 -4.96 -28.77 -5.61
N THR A 481 -6.08 -28.07 -5.43
CA THR A 481 -6.45 -27.42 -4.18
C THR A 481 -7.88 -27.77 -3.78
N HIS A 482 -8.29 -27.40 -2.57
CA HIS A 482 -9.65 -27.66 -2.08
C HIS A 482 -10.45 -26.37 -1.87
N LEU A 483 -9.88 -25.20 -2.15
CA LEU A 483 -10.62 -23.94 -2.10
C LEU A 483 -11.78 -23.96 -3.10
N SER A 484 -12.86 -23.26 -2.76
CA SER A 484 -14.12 -23.31 -3.52
C SER A 484 -14.57 -21.93 -4.00
N THR A 485 -13.62 -21.07 -4.36
CA THR A 485 -13.94 -19.75 -4.91
C THR A 485 -14.44 -19.84 -6.35
N SER A 486 -15.10 -18.78 -6.81
CA SER A 486 -15.52 -18.58 -8.20
C SER A 486 -14.80 -17.39 -8.82
N MET A 487 -15.16 -17.05 -10.06
CA MET A 487 -14.64 -15.85 -10.71
C MET A 487 -14.92 -14.55 -9.94
N GLU A 488 -15.88 -14.51 -9.01
CA GLU A 488 -16.11 -13.32 -8.16
C GLU A 488 -14.87 -12.92 -7.35
N THR A 489 -14.19 -13.88 -6.75
CA THR A 489 -12.92 -13.64 -6.02
C THR A 489 -11.87 -12.99 -6.93
N PHE A 490 -11.78 -13.44 -8.18
CA PHE A 490 -10.82 -12.93 -9.16
C PHE A 490 -11.18 -11.54 -9.73
N TYR A 491 -12.40 -11.03 -9.51
CA TYR A 491 -12.71 -9.60 -9.68
C TYR A 491 -12.26 -8.79 -8.46
N ALA A 492 -12.48 -9.31 -7.26
CA ALA A 492 -12.23 -8.58 -6.02
C ALA A 492 -10.73 -8.36 -5.76
N VAL A 493 -9.90 -9.38 -5.99
CA VAL A 493 -8.46 -9.37 -5.74
C VAL A 493 -7.73 -8.22 -6.45
N PRO A 494 -7.71 -8.14 -7.80
CA PRO A 494 -6.99 -7.08 -8.50
C PRO A 494 -7.58 -5.70 -8.23
N ARG A 495 -8.90 -5.60 -8.00
CA ARG A 495 -9.58 -4.33 -7.67
C ARG A 495 -9.03 -3.72 -6.39
N LEU A 496 -8.88 -4.53 -5.34
CA LEU A 496 -8.34 -4.04 -4.06
C LEU A 496 -6.85 -3.65 -4.19
N ALA A 497 -6.05 -4.47 -4.88
CA ALA A 497 -4.64 -4.16 -5.12
C ALA A 497 -4.48 -2.83 -5.87
N HIS A 498 -5.29 -2.60 -6.90
CA HIS A 498 -5.30 -1.36 -7.68
C HIS A 498 -5.70 -0.15 -6.83
N GLU A 499 -6.78 -0.26 -6.04
CA GLU A 499 -7.23 0.78 -5.12
C GLU A 499 -6.13 1.18 -4.13
N LEU A 500 -5.54 0.19 -3.44
CA LEU A 500 -4.55 0.42 -2.40
C LEU A 500 -3.20 0.88 -2.96
N ALA A 501 -2.83 0.46 -4.17
CA ALA A 501 -1.64 0.98 -4.84
C ALA A 501 -1.78 2.49 -5.12
N HIS A 502 -2.95 2.95 -5.56
CA HIS A 502 -3.21 4.38 -5.75
C HIS A 502 -3.29 5.16 -4.44
N GLU A 503 -3.85 4.55 -3.39
CA GLU A 503 -3.98 5.16 -2.07
C GLU A 503 -2.62 5.35 -1.37
N TYR A 504 -1.81 4.29 -1.30
CA TYR A 504 -0.58 4.25 -0.50
C TYR A 504 0.71 4.38 -1.32
N CYS A 505 0.73 3.88 -2.56
CA CYS A 505 1.97 3.69 -3.33
C CYS A 505 2.11 4.65 -4.52
N GLU A 506 1.33 5.73 -4.57
CA GLU A 506 1.29 6.66 -5.72
C GLU A 506 0.94 5.97 -7.05
N GLY A 507 0.22 4.85 -6.99
CA GLY A 507 -0.11 4.01 -8.12
C GLY A 507 0.93 2.96 -8.46
N ARG A 508 2.04 2.81 -7.72
CA ARG A 508 3.06 1.79 -8.03
C ARG A 508 2.56 0.38 -7.71
N TRP A 509 2.30 -0.39 -8.75
CA TRP A 509 1.85 -1.79 -8.65
C TRP A 509 2.53 -2.71 -9.65
N VAL A 510 3.08 -3.82 -9.17
CA VAL A 510 3.56 -4.92 -10.00
C VAL A 510 2.69 -6.14 -9.74
N ALA A 511 2.04 -6.69 -10.76
CA ALA A 511 1.33 -7.95 -10.67
C ALA A 511 2.11 -9.06 -11.38
N VAL A 512 2.24 -10.20 -10.69
CA VAL A 512 2.74 -11.44 -11.26
C VAL A 512 1.63 -12.49 -11.28
N GLY A 513 1.86 -13.58 -12.01
CA GLY A 513 0.94 -14.71 -12.12
C GLY A 513 1.00 -15.58 -10.87
N GLY A 514 1.27 -16.88 -11.04
CA GLY A 514 1.26 -17.84 -9.95
C GLY A 514 0.84 -19.25 -10.33
N GLY A 515 0.33 -19.99 -9.35
CA GLY A 515 -0.41 -21.24 -9.50
C GLY A 515 -1.69 -21.09 -10.32
N GLY A 516 -2.35 -22.20 -10.60
CA GLY A 516 -3.55 -22.27 -11.44
C GLY A 516 -3.39 -23.32 -12.52
N TYR A 517 -4.12 -24.42 -12.39
CA TYR A 517 -3.88 -25.67 -13.11
C TYR A 517 -5.12 -26.13 -13.90
N ASP A 518 -6.25 -25.43 -13.77
CA ASP A 518 -7.28 -25.42 -14.80
C ASP A 518 -6.95 -24.36 -15.88
N TRP A 519 -6.10 -24.76 -16.83
CA TRP A 519 -5.56 -23.86 -17.84
C TRP A 519 -6.62 -23.31 -18.79
N TRP A 520 -7.71 -24.06 -18.98
CA TRP A 520 -8.66 -23.84 -20.06
C TRP A 520 -9.80 -22.91 -19.65
N ARG A 521 -10.38 -23.14 -18.48
CA ARG A 521 -11.58 -22.46 -18.01
C ARG A 521 -11.22 -21.34 -17.07
N VAL A 522 -10.24 -21.52 -16.17
CA VAL A 522 -10.00 -20.55 -15.08
C VAL A 522 -8.92 -19.54 -15.43
N VAL A 523 -7.68 -20.01 -15.61
CA VAL A 523 -6.49 -19.13 -15.64
C VAL A 523 -6.61 -17.99 -16.66
N PRO A 524 -7.03 -18.21 -17.92
CA PRO A 524 -7.12 -17.15 -18.92
C PRO A 524 -8.06 -16.03 -18.49
N LYS A 525 -9.17 -16.36 -17.82
CA LYS A 525 -10.13 -15.39 -17.30
C LYS A 525 -9.54 -14.65 -16.10
N ALA A 526 -9.07 -15.37 -15.08
CA ALA A 526 -8.52 -14.78 -13.86
C ALA A 526 -7.37 -13.81 -14.16
N TRP A 527 -6.40 -14.23 -14.96
CA TRP A 527 -5.26 -13.41 -15.35
C TRP A 527 -5.64 -12.24 -16.27
N SER A 528 -6.66 -12.39 -17.12
CA SER A 528 -7.19 -11.27 -17.89
C SER A 528 -7.78 -10.19 -16.99
N LEU A 529 -8.44 -10.55 -15.88
CA LEU A 529 -9.02 -9.58 -14.95
C LEU A 529 -7.96 -8.68 -14.31
N VAL A 530 -6.76 -9.19 -14.04
CA VAL A 530 -5.63 -8.38 -13.54
C VAL A 530 -5.29 -7.26 -14.52
N TRP A 531 -5.11 -7.59 -15.81
CA TRP A 531 -4.80 -6.59 -16.83
C TRP A 531 -5.96 -5.62 -17.08
N LEU A 532 -7.19 -6.14 -17.13
CA LEU A 532 -8.37 -5.33 -17.35
C LEU A 532 -8.60 -4.35 -16.20
N GLU A 533 -8.31 -4.72 -14.96
CA GLU A 533 -8.36 -3.82 -13.81
C GLU A 533 -7.26 -2.76 -13.89
N MET A 534 -6.00 -3.15 -14.09
CA MET A 534 -4.86 -2.23 -14.27
C MET A 534 -5.10 -1.15 -15.33
N THR A 535 -5.82 -1.51 -16.38
CA THR A 535 -6.09 -0.62 -17.53
C THR A 535 -7.48 0.03 -17.49
N ASN A 536 -8.25 -0.16 -16.42
CA ASN A 536 -9.62 0.35 -16.27
C ASN A 536 -10.55 -0.10 -17.41
N GLN A 537 -10.40 -1.35 -17.87
CA GLN A 537 -11.16 -1.99 -18.95
C GLN A 537 -12.07 -3.13 -18.47
N THR A 538 -12.35 -3.25 -17.16
CA THR A 538 -13.17 -4.34 -16.59
C THR A 538 -14.58 -4.45 -17.14
N SER A 539 -15.11 -3.39 -17.76
CA SER A 539 -16.38 -3.45 -18.52
C SER A 539 -16.36 -4.46 -19.66
N LYS A 540 -15.19 -4.80 -20.22
CA LYS A 540 -15.00 -5.86 -21.22
C LYS A 540 -15.17 -7.28 -20.62
N ALA A 541 -15.08 -7.41 -19.31
CA ALA A 541 -15.25 -8.67 -18.59
C ALA A 541 -16.70 -8.90 -18.17
N THR A 542 -17.66 -8.64 -19.06
CA THR A 542 -19.09 -8.84 -18.77
C THR A 542 -19.76 -9.71 -19.81
N GLY A 543 -20.66 -10.59 -19.37
CA GLY A 543 -21.39 -11.49 -20.27
C GLY A 543 -20.53 -12.60 -20.88
N ASN A 544 -20.59 -12.74 -22.21
CA ASN A 544 -19.99 -13.84 -22.96
C ASN A 544 -18.53 -13.57 -23.35
N LEU A 545 -17.70 -14.61 -23.37
CA LEU A 545 -16.36 -14.59 -23.96
C LEU A 545 -16.41 -14.43 -25.49
N PRO A 546 -15.34 -13.91 -26.12
CA PRO A 546 -15.25 -13.80 -27.57
C PRO A 546 -15.45 -15.16 -28.26
N LYS A 547 -16.36 -15.21 -29.25
CA LYS A 547 -16.68 -16.44 -29.98
C LYS A 547 -15.47 -17.03 -30.71
N ASP A 548 -14.62 -16.16 -31.27
CA ASP A 548 -13.44 -16.60 -32.01
C ASP A 548 -12.40 -17.26 -31.10
N TRP A 549 -12.22 -16.74 -29.87
CA TRP A 549 -11.38 -17.36 -28.85
C TRP A 549 -11.93 -18.73 -28.46
N LEU A 550 -13.24 -18.81 -28.15
CA LEU A 550 -13.91 -20.08 -27.83
C LEU A 550 -13.73 -21.11 -28.94
N SER A 551 -14.01 -20.73 -30.20
CA SER A 551 -13.88 -21.62 -31.35
C SER A 551 -12.45 -22.09 -31.58
N LYS A 552 -11.46 -21.23 -31.35
CA LYS A 552 -10.05 -21.55 -31.54
C LYS A 552 -9.53 -22.57 -30.52
N TRP A 553 -9.98 -22.47 -29.27
CA TRP A 553 -9.41 -23.26 -28.17
C TRP A 553 -10.24 -24.48 -27.78
N GLN A 554 -11.52 -24.53 -28.14
CA GLN A 554 -12.41 -25.63 -27.71
C GLN A 554 -11.92 -27.02 -28.17
N ASP A 555 -11.42 -27.16 -29.40
CA ASP A 555 -10.94 -28.45 -29.91
C ASP A 555 -9.70 -28.94 -29.15
N ARG A 556 -8.81 -28.01 -28.77
CA ARG A 556 -7.61 -28.33 -27.97
C ARG A 556 -7.92 -28.58 -26.50
N ALA A 557 -9.01 -28.01 -25.99
CA ALA A 557 -9.43 -28.18 -24.62
C ALA A 557 -10.08 -29.56 -24.35
N LEU A 558 -10.50 -30.29 -25.40
CA LEU A 558 -11.18 -31.57 -25.24
C LEU A 558 -10.36 -32.56 -24.39
N PRO A 559 -11.01 -33.28 -23.45
CA PRO A 559 -12.46 -33.39 -23.25
C PRO A 559 -13.10 -32.25 -22.43
N THR A 560 -12.33 -31.25 -21.99
CA THR A 560 -12.84 -30.11 -21.21
C THR A 560 -13.71 -29.20 -22.07
N LYS A 561 -14.94 -28.95 -21.61
CA LYS A 561 -15.85 -27.99 -22.22
C LYS A 561 -15.56 -26.58 -21.70
N LEU A 562 -15.30 -25.63 -22.61
CA LEU A 562 -15.08 -24.24 -22.23
C LEU A 562 -16.40 -23.58 -21.79
N ILE A 563 -16.29 -22.65 -20.85
CA ILE A 563 -17.41 -21.86 -20.35
C ILE A 563 -17.51 -20.61 -21.21
N ASN A 564 -18.68 -20.36 -21.77
CA ASN A 564 -18.88 -19.25 -22.71
C ASN A 564 -19.07 -17.90 -22.04
N THR A 565 -19.16 -17.85 -20.71
CA THR A 565 -19.34 -16.65 -19.90
C THR A 565 -18.13 -16.37 -19.01
N TRP A 566 -17.96 -15.10 -18.63
CA TRP A 566 -16.92 -14.71 -17.67
C TRP A 566 -17.11 -15.34 -16.30
N LYS A 567 -18.35 -15.33 -15.80
CA LYS A 567 -18.74 -15.96 -14.54
C LYS A 567 -19.37 -17.31 -14.81
N GLU A 568 -19.09 -18.29 -13.98
CA GLU A 568 -19.68 -19.62 -14.04
C GLU A 568 -21.20 -19.54 -13.78
N PRO A 569 -22.01 -20.35 -14.46
CA PRO A 569 -23.41 -20.53 -14.05
C PRO A 569 -23.50 -21.07 -12.62
N SER A 570 -24.47 -20.59 -11.85
CA SER A 570 -24.69 -21.05 -10.46
C SER A 570 -24.88 -22.56 -10.32
N SER A 571 -25.38 -23.23 -11.35
CA SER A 571 -25.51 -24.70 -11.40
C SER A 571 -24.17 -25.44 -11.41
N MET A 572 -23.06 -24.76 -11.67
CA MET A 572 -21.70 -25.33 -11.62
C MET A 572 -21.02 -25.11 -10.28
N MET A 573 -21.61 -24.32 -9.37
CA MET A 573 -21.04 -24.10 -8.04
C MET A 573 -21.28 -25.32 -7.15
N PRO A 574 -20.25 -25.79 -6.43
CA PRO A 574 -20.43 -26.86 -5.47
C PRO A 574 -21.30 -26.39 -4.29
N ASN A 575 -22.06 -27.31 -3.70
CA ASN A 575 -22.74 -27.04 -2.43
C ASN A 575 -21.81 -27.43 -1.29
N ILE A 576 -21.48 -26.50 -0.39
CA ILE A 576 -20.57 -26.72 0.75
C ILE A 576 -21.38 -26.87 2.05
N PRO A 577 -21.59 -28.10 2.58
CA PRO A 577 -22.50 -28.32 3.72
C PRO A 577 -22.05 -27.65 5.02
N ARG A 578 -20.75 -27.40 5.19
CA ARG A 578 -20.13 -26.83 6.40
C ARG A 578 -19.75 -25.36 6.24
N LYS A 579 -20.38 -24.65 5.29
CA LYS A 579 -20.09 -23.24 4.96
C LYS A 579 -19.97 -22.34 6.19
N LEU A 580 -20.99 -22.34 7.05
CA LEU A 580 -21.04 -21.46 8.24
C LEU A 580 -19.90 -21.75 9.24
N GLU A 581 -19.54 -23.02 9.43
CA GLU A 581 -18.44 -23.41 10.33
C GLU A 581 -17.07 -22.98 9.76
N ILE A 582 -16.91 -23.09 8.44
CA ILE A 582 -15.70 -22.64 7.73
C ILE A 582 -15.58 -21.12 7.83
N GLU A 583 -16.66 -20.37 7.59
CA GLU A 583 -16.71 -18.91 7.71
C GLU A 583 -16.35 -18.44 9.12
N GLU A 584 -16.97 -19.02 10.15
CA GLU A 584 -16.66 -18.67 11.55
C GLU A 584 -15.19 -18.95 11.88
N LYS A 585 -14.66 -20.08 11.42
CA LYS A 585 -13.26 -20.45 11.67
C LYS A 585 -12.28 -19.52 10.93
N ASN A 586 -12.55 -19.20 9.67
CA ASN A 586 -11.74 -18.26 8.89
C ASN A 586 -11.74 -16.87 9.52
N ASN A 587 -12.90 -16.38 9.97
CA ASN A 587 -12.99 -15.09 10.66
C ASN A 587 -12.19 -15.12 11.98
N ASN A 588 -12.27 -16.20 12.76
CA ASN A 588 -11.44 -16.36 13.95
C ASN A 588 -9.94 -16.42 13.65
N THR A 589 -9.54 -17.01 12.52
CA THR A 589 -8.15 -16.99 12.03
C THR A 589 -7.71 -15.56 11.69
N LEU A 590 -8.52 -14.82 10.93
CA LEU A 590 -8.29 -13.43 10.55
C LEU A 590 -8.05 -12.54 11.78
N GLU A 591 -8.95 -12.62 12.77
CA GLU A 591 -8.86 -11.83 14.01
C GLU A 591 -7.55 -12.11 14.76
N LYS A 592 -7.12 -13.37 14.84
CA LYS A 592 -5.86 -13.75 15.51
C LYS A 592 -4.63 -13.34 14.71
N ALA A 593 -4.69 -13.41 13.38
CA ALA A 593 -3.60 -12.99 12.51
C ALA A 593 -3.37 -11.47 12.62
N LEU A 594 -4.46 -10.68 12.63
CA LEU A 594 -4.43 -9.22 12.72
C LEU A 594 -4.16 -8.66 14.12
N TYR A 595 -4.21 -9.49 15.17
CA TYR A 595 -3.98 -9.06 16.55
C TYR A 595 -2.72 -8.19 16.71
N TYR A 596 -1.60 -8.59 16.11
CA TYR A 596 -0.36 -7.81 16.21
C TYR A 596 -0.49 -6.42 15.58
N ILE A 597 -1.06 -6.33 14.38
CA ILE A 597 -1.25 -5.07 13.67
C ILE A 597 -2.17 -4.14 14.48
N ARG A 598 -3.26 -4.67 15.03
CA ARG A 598 -4.26 -3.87 15.75
C ARG A 598 -3.76 -3.33 17.09
N GLU A 599 -2.90 -4.07 17.79
CA GLU A 599 -2.29 -3.62 19.05
C GLU A 599 -1.17 -2.58 18.85
N ASN A 600 -0.65 -2.43 17.63
CA ASN A 600 0.48 -1.55 17.31
C ASN A 600 0.11 -0.40 16.34
N GLN A 601 -1.18 -0.07 16.22
CA GLN A 601 -1.71 0.99 15.34
C GLN A 601 -1.73 2.39 15.95
#